data_AF-A0A538DBC5-F1
#
_entry.id   AF-A0A538DBC5-F1
#
_cell.length_a   1.000
_cell.length_b   1.000
_cell.length_c   1.000
_cell.angle_alpha   90.00
_cell.angle_beta   90.00
_cell.angle_gamma   90.00
#
_symmetry.space_group_name_H-M   'P 1'
#
loop_
_entity.id
_entity.type
_entity.pdbx_description
1 polymer ?
#
loop_
_entity_poly.entity_id
_entity_poly.type
_entity_poly.pdbx_seq_one_letter_code
_entity_poly.pdbx_strand_id
1 'polypeptide(L)'
;KVVDLGEWWLEESGLPLPLGANVARRDLGPDTLRELSDVLAESIRAGLDNRERALEYALQFGRGLDDELADRFVSMYVNELTEDYGEEGRRAVRELLRRGEEIGAFTEPVNVEFVGS
;
A
#
# COMPACT_ATOMS: atom_id res chain seq x y z
N LYS A 1 19.50 16.04 1.79
CA LYS A 1 18.02 15.89 1.84
C LYS A 1 17.43 17.26 2.19
N VAL A 2 16.35 17.68 1.52
CA VAL A 2 15.63 18.93 1.86
C VAL A 2 14.54 18.62 2.90
N VAL A 3 13.79 17.54 2.71
CA VAL A 3 12.89 16.94 3.71
C VAL A 3 12.65 15.47 3.35
N ASP A 4 12.44 14.61 4.35
CA ASP A 4 11.90 13.27 4.17
C ASP A 4 10.42 13.28 4.55
N LEU A 5 9.54 13.01 3.58
CA LEU A 5 8.09 13.11 3.80
C LEU A 5 7.55 11.99 4.69
N GLY A 6 8.21 10.83 4.72
CA GLY A 6 7.84 9.74 5.61
C GLY A 6 8.13 10.09 7.07
N GLU A 7 9.35 10.60 7.33
CA GLU A 7 9.75 11.05 8.68
C GLU A 7 8.87 12.23 9.14
N TRP A 8 8.70 13.24 8.29
CA TRP A 8 7.85 14.40 8.62
C TRP A 8 6.41 13.99 8.93
N TRP A 9 5.82 13.09 8.13
CA TRP A 9 4.47 12.62 8.38
C TRP A 9 4.37 11.85 9.70
N LEU A 10 5.33 10.98 9.98
CA LEU A 10 5.39 10.22 11.22
C LEU A 10 5.51 11.16 12.44
N GLU A 11 6.32 12.20 12.36
CA GLU A 11 6.44 13.22 13.41
C GLU A 11 5.12 13.98 13.64
N GLU A 12 4.40 14.32 12.57
CA GLU A 12 3.17 15.12 12.61
C GLU A 12 1.90 14.32 12.97
N SER A 13 1.82 13.04 12.62
CA SER A 13 0.62 12.23 12.81
C SER A 13 0.80 11.05 13.75
N GLY A 14 2.04 10.65 14.04
CA GLY A 14 2.35 9.42 14.77
C GLY A 14 1.91 8.15 14.03
N LEU A 15 1.77 8.21 12.71
CA LEU A 15 1.30 7.11 11.85
C LEU A 15 2.23 6.98 10.63
N PRO A 16 2.35 5.79 10.03
CA PRO A 16 3.09 5.64 8.76
C PRO A 16 2.40 6.44 7.64
N LEU A 17 3.19 6.91 6.67
CA LEU A 17 2.64 7.63 5.50
C LEU A 17 2.04 6.64 4.50
N PRO A 18 0.72 6.70 4.19
CA PRO A 18 0.13 5.87 3.16
C PRO A 18 0.59 6.34 1.77
N LEU A 19 1.19 5.43 0.99
CA LEU A 19 1.72 5.77 -0.35
C LEU A 19 0.87 5.20 -1.49
N GLY A 20 0.18 4.09 -1.28
CA GLY A 20 -0.68 3.49 -2.29
C GLY A 20 -1.51 2.35 -1.73
N ALA A 21 -2.71 2.16 -2.28
CA ALA A 21 -3.65 1.12 -1.88
C ALA A 21 -4.22 0.40 -3.10
N ASN A 22 -4.54 -0.89 -2.93
CA ASN A 22 -5.37 -1.61 -3.89
C ASN A 22 -6.84 -1.24 -3.67
N VAL A 23 -7.54 -0.86 -4.74
CA VAL A 23 -8.95 -0.47 -4.68
C VAL A 23 -9.77 -1.33 -5.62
N ALA A 24 -10.96 -1.72 -5.16
CA ALA A 24 -11.91 -2.49 -5.94
C ALA A 24 -13.28 -1.81 -5.92
N ARG A 25 -14.05 -2.00 -7.00
CA ARG A 25 -15.38 -1.40 -7.11
C ARG A 25 -16.38 -2.14 -6.21
N ARG A 26 -17.21 -1.37 -5.50
CA ARG A 26 -18.22 -1.92 -4.56
C ARG A 26 -19.28 -2.79 -5.24
N ASP A 27 -19.56 -2.55 -6.52
CA ASP A 27 -20.57 -3.29 -7.28
C ASP A 27 -20.13 -4.70 -7.71
N LEU A 28 -18.89 -5.11 -7.40
CA LEU A 28 -18.44 -6.49 -7.52
C LEU A 28 -19.11 -7.42 -6.49
N GLY A 29 -19.67 -6.87 -5.41
CA GLY A 29 -20.35 -7.63 -4.37
C GLY A 29 -19.40 -8.22 -3.31
N PRO A 30 -19.91 -8.48 -2.10
CA PRO A 30 -19.07 -8.78 -0.94
C PRO A 30 -18.30 -10.10 -1.06
N ASP A 31 -18.84 -11.10 -1.77
CA ASP A 31 -18.18 -12.40 -1.92
C ASP A 31 -16.97 -12.30 -2.86
N THR A 32 -17.12 -11.65 -4.02
CA THR A 32 -16.01 -11.39 -4.95
C THR A 32 -14.96 -10.48 -4.33
N LEU A 33 -15.36 -9.48 -3.54
CA LEU A 33 -14.40 -8.62 -2.84
C LEU A 33 -13.55 -9.40 -1.81
N ARG A 34 -14.16 -10.33 -1.07
CA ARG A 34 -13.41 -11.21 -0.14
C ARG A 34 -12.45 -12.13 -0.90
N GLU A 35 -12.93 -12.80 -1.93
CA GLU A 35 -12.10 -13.68 -2.76
C GLU A 35 -10.91 -12.92 -3.39
N LEU A 36 -11.15 -11.70 -3.89
CA LEU A 36 -10.09 -10.84 -4.41
C LEU A 36 -9.05 -10.50 -3.32
N SER A 37 -9.50 -10.18 -2.11
CA SER A 37 -8.61 -9.90 -0.98
C SER A 37 -7.73 -11.11 -0.64
N ASP A 38 -8.33 -12.30 -0.59
CA ASP A 38 -7.62 -13.55 -0.28
C ASP A 38 -6.57 -13.88 -1.35
N VAL A 39 -6.93 -13.77 -2.63
CA VAL A 39 -6.02 -14.01 -3.76
C VAL A 39 -4.87 -13.01 -3.78
N LEU A 40 -5.12 -11.74 -3.47
CA LEU A 40 -4.05 -10.74 -3.38
C LEU A 40 -3.08 -11.05 -2.23
N ALA A 41 -3.59 -11.43 -1.06
CA ALA A 41 -2.77 -11.84 0.07
C ALA A 41 -1.92 -13.08 -0.27
N GLU A 42 -2.52 -14.08 -0.92
CA GLU A 42 -1.80 -15.26 -1.40
C GLU A 42 -0.71 -14.91 -2.42
N SER A 43 -1.00 -13.99 -3.35
CA SER A 43 -0.02 -13.54 -4.35
C SER A 43 1.17 -12.82 -3.70
N ILE A 44 0.93 -12.01 -2.67
CA ILE A 44 1.99 -11.33 -1.92
C ILE A 44 2.85 -12.36 -1.19
N ARG A 45 2.23 -13.29 -0.45
CA ARG A 45 2.93 -14.40 0.23
C ARG A 45 3.77 -15.22 -0.75
N ALA A 46 3.20 -15.60 -1.89
CA ALA A 46 3.93 -16.35 -2.92
C ALA A 46 5.14 -15.58 -3.46
N GLY A 47 5.01 -14.26 -3.64
CA GLY A 47 6.11 -13.38 -4.05
C GLY A 47 7.21 -13.27 -3.00
N LEU A 48 6.84 -13.17 -1.72
CA LEU A 48 7.77 -13.14 -0.58
C LEU A 48 8.52 -14.47 -0.43
N ASP A 49 7.81 -15.59 -0.50
CA ASP A 49 8.37 -16.94 -0.41
C ASP A 49 9.31 -17.28 -1.58
N ASN A 50 9.13 -16.61 -2.72
CA ASN A 50 9.91 -16.81 -3.96
C ASN A 50 10.63 -15.54 -4.39
N ARG A 51 11.15 -14.79 -3.42
CA ARG A 51 11.68 -13.43 -3.61
C ARG A 51 12.62 -13.27 -4.81
N GLU A 52 13.61 -14.14 -4.96
CA GLU A 52 14.59 -14.06 -6.07
C GLU A 52 13.90 -14.10 -7.44
N ARG A 53 12.99 -15.04 -7.64
CA ARG A 53 12.25 -15.20 -8.89
C ARG A 53 11.24 -14.06 -9.12
N ALA A 54 10.62 -13.58 -8.04
CA ALA A 54 9.71 -12.44 -8.11
C ALA A 54 10.46 -11.15 -8.51
N LEU A 55 11.67 -10.94 -7.99
CA LEU A 55 12.54 -9.82 -8.34
C LEU A 55 13.03 -9.91 -9.79
N GLU A 56 13.48 -11.08 -10.24
CA GLU A 56 13.90 -11.32 -11.63
C GLU A 56 12.79 -10.93 -12.62
N TYR A 57 11.55 -11.33 -12.32
CA TYR A 57 10.39 -10.93 -13.12
C TYR A 57 10.10 -9.42 -13.03
N ALA A 58 10.12 -8.84 -11.83
CA ALA A 58 9.82 -7.42 -11.62
C ALA A 58 10.84 -6.50 -12.31
N LEU A 59 12.11 -6.89 -12.36
CA LEU A 59 13.21 -6.15 -12.99
C LEU A 59 12.98 -5.91 -14.49
N GLN A 60 12.22 -6.78 -15.17
CA GLN A 60 11.83 -6.58 -16.57
C GLN A 60 10.99 -5.31 -16.78
N PHE A 61 10.33 -4.83 -15.73
CA PHE A 61 9.52 -3.61 -15.71
C PHE A 61 10.25 -2.43 -15.06
N GLY A 62 11.36 -2.68 -14.36
CA GLY A 62 12.24 -1.66 -13.81
C GLY A 62 13.03 -0.99 -14.92
N ARG A 63 12.79 0.31 -15.17
CA ARG A 63 13.36 1.08 -16.29
C ARG A 63 14.89 1.29 -16.19
N GLY A 64 15.67 0.21 -16.27
CA GLY A 64 17.14 0.23 -16.14
C GLY A 64 17.64 0.41 -14.70
N LEU A 65 16.85 -0.07 -13.72
CA LEU A 65 17.30 -0.13 -12.32
C LEU A 65 18.38 -1.20 -12.20
N ASP A 66 19.45 -0.89 -11.46
CA ASP A 66 20.44 -1.90 -11.05
C ASP A 66 19.78 -2.89 -10.07
N ASP A 67 20.17 -4.16 -10.14
CA ASP A 67 19.58 -5.26 -9.37
C ASP A 67 19.61 -4.99 -7.85
N GLU A 68 20.68 -4.39 -7.31
CA GLU A 68 20.77 -4.00 -5.88
C GLU A 68 19.85 -2.81 -5.54
N LEU A 69 19.66 -1.88 -6.47
CA LEU A 69 18.69 -0.81 -6.29
C LEU A 69 17.26 -1.36 -6.31
N ALA A 70 16.96 -2.27 -7.24
CA ALA A 70 15.66 -2.88 -7.38
C ALA A 70 15.29 -3.74 -6.17
N ASP A 71 16.21 -4.56 -5.65
CA ASP A 71 15.95 -5.33 -4.43
C ASP A 71 15.67 -4.43 -3.22
N ARG A 72 16.43 -3.32 -3.07
CA ARG A 72 16.14 -2.32 -2.04
C ARG A 72 14.79 -1.65 -2.25
N PHE A 73 14.46 -1.25 -3.47
CA PHE A 73 13.17 -0.63 -3.79
C PHE A 73 12.00 -1.58 -3.49
N VAL A 74 12.07 -2.83 -3.93
CA VAL A 74 11.02 -3.82 -3.67
C VAL A 74 10.90 -4.13 -2.18
N SER A 75 12.01 -4.23 -1.45
CA SER A 75 12.00 -4.39 0.01
C SER A 75 11.28 -3.26 0.76
N MET A 76 11.37 -2.02 0.25
CA MET A 76 10.74 -0.86 0.87
C MET A 76 9.21 -0.87 0.74
N TYR A 77 8.66 -1.54 -0.28
CA TYR A 77 7.22 -1.50 -0.59
C TYR A 77 6.51 -2.86 -0.47
N VAL A 78 7.24 -3.96 -0.41
CA VAL A 78 6.72 -5.32 -0.20
C VAL A 78 7.31 -5.86 1.11
N ASN A 79 6.56 -5.69 2.18
CA ASN A 79 6.88 -6.17 3.53
C ASN A 79 5.59 -6.61 4.24
N GLU A 80 5.67 -6.92 5.53
CA GLU A 80 4.53 -7.38 6.33
C GLU A 80 3.34 -6.39 6.32
N LEU A 81 3.59 -5.08 6.16
CA LEU A 81 2.53 -4.05 6.03
C LEU A 81 1.79 -4.11 4.69
N THR A 82 2.35 -4.77 3.69
CA THR A 82 1.71 -5.03 2.40
C THR A 82 0.74 -6.21 2.50
N GLU A 83 1.02 -7.17 3.39
CA GLU A 83 0.18 -8.35 3.62
C GLU A 83 -1.07 -8.00 4.42
N ASP A 84 -0.94 -7.17 5.45
CA ASP A 84 -2.08 -6.57 6.15
C ASP A 84 -1.71 -5.15 6.60
N TYR A 85 -2.57 -4.20 6.25
CA TYR A 85 -2.49 -2.81 6.72
C TYR A 85 -2.57 -2.73 8.25
N GLY A 86 -3.22 -3.70 8.89
CA GLY A 86 -3.59 -3.67 10.30
C GLY A 86 -4.45 -2.46 10.65
N GLU A 87 -4.75 -2.28 11.95
CA GLU A 87 -5.50 -1.10 12.38
C GLU A 87 -4.66 0.19 12.22
N GLU A 88 -3.32 0.10 12.34
CA GLU A 88 -2.44 1.25 12.20
C GLU A 88 -2.46 1.81 10.76
N GLY A 89 -2.34 0.96 9.74
CA GLY A 89 -2.43 1.38 8.34
C GLY A 89 -3.83 1.91 8.00
N ARG A 90 -4.90 1.28 8.51
CA ARG A 90 -6.28 1.77 8.32
C ARG A 90 -6.45 3.17 8.93
N ARG A 91 -5.90 3.41 10.13
CA ARG A 91 -5.86 4.74 10.75
C ARG A 91 -5.04 5.75 9.94
N ALA A 92 -3.89 5.34 9.41
CA ALA A 92 -3.06 6.18 8.57
C ALA A 92 -3.79 6.67 7.31
N VAL A 93 -4.51 5.76 6.63
CA VAL A 93 -5.34 6.12 5.46
C VAL A 93 -6.46 7.09 5.85
N ARG A 94 -7.18 6.81 6.94
CA ARG A 94 -8.25 7.71 7.41
C ARG A 94 -7.72 9.10 7.76
N GLU A 95 -6.56 9.19 8.40
CA GLU A 95 -5.94 10.47 8.76
C GLU A 95 -5.51 11.27 7.52
N LEU A 96 -4.92 10.60 6.52
CA LEU A 96 -4.55 11.24 5.25
C LEU A 96 -5.79 11.82 4.54
N LEU A 97 -6.87 11.03 4.46
CA LEU A 97 -8.12 11.48 3.87
C LEU A 97 -8.75 12.63 4.68
N ARG A 98 -8.76 12.54 6.01
CA ARG A 98 -9.27 13.61 6.88
C ARG A 98 -8.56 14.94 6.62
N ARG A 99 -7.22 14.96 6.56
CA ARG A 99 -6.45 16.18 6.24
C ARG A 99 -6.73 16.69 4.83
N GLY A 100 -6.92 15.78 3.86
CA GLY A 100 -7.33 16.14 2.51
C GLY A 100 -8.70 16.84 2.46
N GLU A 101 -9.65 16.38 3.27
CA GLU A 101 -10.98 16.99 3.38
C GLU A 101 -10.90 18.41 3.98
N GLU A 102 -10.10 18.59 5.04
CA GLU A 102 -9.91 19.90 5.70
C GLU A 102 -9.38 20.98 4.76
N ILE A 103 -8.56 20.61 3.78
CA ILE A 103 -8.01 21.54 2.78
C ILE A 103 -8.84 21.62 1.50
N GLY A 104 -9.96 20.89 1.41
CA GLY A 104 -10.81 20.86 0.22
C GLY A 104 -10.16 20.18 -0.98
N ALA A 105 -9.33 19.15 -0.77
CA ALA A 105 -8.65 18.41 -1.84
C ALA A 105 -9.61 17.65 -2.78
N PHE A 106 -10.85 17.44 -2.35
CA PHE A 106 -11.91 16.75 -3.12
C PHE A 106 -13.26 17.42 -2.88
N THR A 107 -14.16 17.26 -3.85
CA THR A 107 -15.48 17.91 -3.88
C THR A 107 -16.51 17.25 -2.97
N GLU A 108 -16.29 15.98 -2.63
CA GLU A 108 -17.20 15.16 -1.82
C GLU A 108 -16.40 14.34 -0.80
N PRO A 109 -16.95 14.05 0.39
CA PRO A 109 -16.28 13.22 1.39
C PRO A 109 -15.98 11.81 0.87
N VAL A 110 -14.76 11.34 1.12
CA VAL A 110 -14.31 10.00 0.71
C VAL A 110 -14.62 9.00 1.83
N ASN A 111 -15.65 8.20 1.64
CA ASN A 111 -16.00 7.10 2.54
C ASN A 111 -15.26 5.81 2.13
N VAL A 112 -14.26 5.40 2.89
CA VAL A 112 -13.53 4.15 2.66
C VAL A 112 -14.13 2.98 3.42
N GLU A 113 -14.30 1.86 2.74
CA GLU A 113 -14.62 0.56 3.32
C GLU A 113 -13.43 -0.35 3.11
N PHE A 114 -13.01 -1.05 4.16
CA PHE A 114 -11.89 -1.96 4.09
C PHE A 114 -12.41 -3.39 3.97
N VAL A 115 -11.82 -4.15 3.06
CA VAL A 115 -12.15 -5.56 2.79
C VAL A 115 -11.01 -6.41 3.34
N GLY A 116 -11.34 -7.54 3.97
CA GLY A 116 -10.36 -8.41 4.64
C GLY A 116 -10.11 -8.00 6.10
N SER A 117 -9.52 -8.94 6.85
CA SER A 117 -9.00 -8.72 8.21
C SER A 117 -7.91 -7.66 8.23
#